data_AF-A0A3M1E699-F1
#
_entry.id   AF-A0A3M1E699-F1
#
_cell.length_a   1.000
_cell.length_b   1.000
_cell.length_c   1.000
_cell.angle_alpha   90.00
_cell.angle_beta   90.00
_cell.angle_gamma   90.00
#
_symmetry.space_group_name_H-M   'P 1'
#
loop_
_entity.id
_entity.type
_entity.pdbx_description
1 polymer ?
#
loop_
_entity_poly.entity_id
_entity_poly.type
_entity_poly.pdbx_seq_one_letter_code
_entity_poly.pdbx_strand_id
1 'polypeptide(L)' 'MKDIGFLRHLLRPLASRKVRVALATVLAAYAAEFGLNAGEELILTILGVGVALILGIAHEDAGKAARGAPLPEPLRERP' A
#
# COMPACT_ATOMS: atom_id res chain seq x y z
N MET A 1 1.73 27.85 -15.25
CA MET A 1 2.79 27.20 -14.43
C MET A 1 2.34 26.92 -12.98
N LYS A 2 1.04 26.77 -12.71
CA LYS A 2 0.47 26.30 -11.42
C LYS A 2 0.21 24.77 -11.44
N ASP A 3 0.09 24.19 -12.63
CA ASP A 3 -0.40 22.83 -12.87
C ASP A 3 0.58 21.73 -12.47
N ILE A 4 1.89 21.98 -12.64
CA ILE A 4 2.93 20.99 -12.34
C ILE A 4 3.02 20.71 -10.84
N GLY A 5 2.83 21.74 -10.00
CA GLY A 5 2.82 21.59 -8.55
C GLY A 5 1.65 20.76 -8.05
N PHE A 6 0.46 20.97 -8.63
CA PHE A 6 -0.74 20.20 -8.30
C PHE A 6 -0.63 18.74 -8.74
N LEU A 7 -0.17 18.49 -9.97
CA LEU A 7 0.02 17.14 -10.49
C LEU A 7 1.02 16.33 -9.65
N ARG A 8 2.14 16.95 -9.24
CA ARG A 8 3.14 16.29 -8.38
C ARG A 8 2.58 15.95 -7.00
N HIS A 9 1.68 16.78 -6.47
CA HIS A 9 1.02 16.51 -5.19
C HIS A 9 -0.02 15.40 -5.31
N LEU A 10 -0.72 15.31 -6.44
CA LEU A 10 -1.69 14.25 -6.73
C LEU A 10 -1.03 12.89 -6.97
N LEU A 11 0.18 12.87 -7.55
CA LEU A 11 0.94 11.64 -7.80
C LEU A 11 1.81 11.21 -6.59
N ARG A 12 1.98 12.05 -5.55
CA ARG A 12 2.72 11.68 -4.33
C ARG A 12 2.29 10.34 -3.70
N PRO A 13 0.99 10.00 -3.61
CA PRO A 13 0.54 8.72 -3.09
C PRO A 13 1.10 7.52 -3.86
N LEU A 14 1.33 7.64 -5.18
CA LEU A 14 1.87 6.56 -6.01
C LEU A 14 3.31 6.17 -5.64
N ALA A 15 4.06 7.03 -4.93
CA ALA A 15 5.36 6.65 -4.39
C ALA A 15 5.23 5.55 -3.32
N SER A 16 4.10 5.50 -2.61
CA SER A 16 3.85 4.55 -1.54
C SER A 16 3.69 3.12 -2.08
N ARG A 17 4.40 2.17 -1.46
CA ARG A 17 4.38 0.76 -1.87
C ARG A 17 2.97 0.16 -1.77
N LYS A 18 2.27 0.40 -0.65
CA LYS A 18 0.88 -0.04 -0.43
C LYS A 18 -0.09 0.50 -1.48
N VAL A 19 0.07 1.74 -1.92
CA VAL A 19 -0.78 2.34 -2.96
C VAL A 19 -0.54 1.67 -4.32
N ARG A 20 0.73 1.40 -4.68
CA ARG A 20 1.05 0.68 -5.91
C ARG A 20 0.49 -0.74 -5.92
N VAL A 21 0.56 -1.44 -4.79
CA VAL A 21 -0.03 -2.79 -4.66
C VAL A 21 -1.55 -2.72 -4.76
N ALA A 22 -2.20 -1.77 -4.10
CA ALA A 22 -3.65 -1.57 -4.21
C ALA A 22 -4.10 -1.34 -5.66
N LEU A 23 -3.39 -0.48 -6.40
CA LEU A 23 -3.67 -0.25 -7.81
C LEU A 23 -3.44 -1.51 -8.65
N ALA A 24 -2.33 -2.23 -8.42
CA ALA A 24 -2.05 -3.48 -9.12
C ALA A 24 -3.15 -4.53 -8.88
N THR A 25 -3.65 -4.65 -7.65
CA THR A 25 -4.76 -5.55 -7.29
C THR A 25 -6.03 -5.19 -8.07
N VAL A 26 -6.43 -3.92 -8.06
CA VAL A 26 -7.65 -3.48 -8.77
C VAL A 26 -7.51 -3.68 -10.27
N LEU A 27 -6.36 -3.33 -10.84
CA LEU A 27 -6.09 -3.53 -12.28
C LEU A 27 -6.08 -5.02 -12.65
N ALA A 28 -5.54 -5.88 -11.79
CA ALA A 28 -5.54 -7.33 -12.01
C ALA A 28 -6.95 -7.92 -11.93
N ALA A 29 -7.76 -7.50 -10.96
CA ALA A 29 -9.15 -7.92 -10.84
C ALA A 29 -9.97 -7.47 -12.06
N TYR A 30 -9.79 -6.23 -12.50
CA TYR A 30 -10.43 -5.69 -13.70
C TYR A 30 -9.99 -6.44 -14.98
N ALA A 31 -8.70 -6.72 -15.12
CA ALA A 31 -8.19 -7.48 -16.26
C ALA A 31 -8.70 -8.94 -16.25
N ALA A 32 -8.85 -9.54 -15.08
CA ALA A 32 -9.42 -10.88 -14.94
C ALA A 32 -10.90 -10.90 -15.35
N GLU A 33 -11.70 -9.94 -14.88
CA GLU A 33 -13.12 -9.82 -15.21
C GLU A 33 -13.34 -9.51 -16.70
N PHE A 34 -12.73 -8.43 -17.21
CA PHE A 34 -13.01 -7.93 -18.56
C PHE A 34 -12.14 -8.54 -19.66
N GLY A 35 -10.92 -8.97 -19.34
CA GLY A 35 -9.96 -9.49 -20.33
C GLY A 35 -9.95 -11.01 -20.45
N LEU A 36 -10.24 -11.72 -19.35
CA LEU A 36 -10.20 -13.20 -19.29
C LEU A 36 -11.57 -13.82 -18.99
N ASN A 37 -12.62 -13.00 -18.80
CA ASN A 37 -13.97 -13.43 -18.41
C ASN A 37 -13.95 -14.38 -17.20
N ALA A 38 -13.10 -14.06 -16.23
CA ALA A 38 -12.94 -14.84 -15.02
C ALA A 38 -14.22 -14.80 -14.16
N GLY A 39 -14.52 -15.93 -13.49
CA GLY A 39 -15.64 -15.99 -12.57
C GLY A 39 -15.44 -15.13 -11.32
N GLU A 40 -16.56 -14.78 -10.67
CA GLU A 40 -16.61 -13.96 -9.45
C GLU A 40 -15.69 -14.49 -8.34
N GLU A 41 -15.62 -15.81 -8.17
CA GLU A 41 -14.73 -16.47 -7.20
C GLU A 41 -13.25 -16.08 -7.39
N LEU A 42 -12.78 -16.01 -8.64
CA LEU A 42 -11.40 -15.65 -8.93
C LEU A 42 -11.16 -14.15 -8.69
N ILE A 43 -12.13 -13.30 -9.02
CA ILE A 43 -12.08 -11.86 -8.76
C ILE A 43 -11.98 -11.60 -7.26
N LEU A 44 -12.84 -12.23 -6.47
CA LEU A 44 -12.83 -12.13 -5.01
C LEU A 44 -11.53 -12.67 -4.41
N THR A 45 -10.96 -13.72 -5.00
CA THR A 45 -9.63 -14.22 -4.60
C THR A 45 -8.54 -13.18 -4.84
N ILE A 46 -8.51 -12.57 -6.02
CA ILE A 46 -7.54 -11.50 -6.35
C ILE A 46 -7.67 -10.34 -5.36
N LEU A 47 -8.90 -9.87 -5.12
CA LEU A 47 -9.18 -8.78 -4.19
C LEU A 47 -8.78 -9.16 -2.75
N GLY A 48 -9.15 -10.35 -2.28
CA GLY A 48 -8.83 -10.83 -0.94
C GLY A 48 -7.33 -10.95 -0.70
N VAL A 49 -6.60 -11.56 -1.64
CA VAL A 49 -5.13 -11.66 -1.58
C VAL A 49 -4.50 -10.26 -1.61
N GLY A 50 -4.98 -9.37 -2.48
CA GLY A 50 -4.48 -8.00 -2.55
C GLY A 50 -4.66 -7.22 -1.25
N VAL A 51 -5.84 -7.31 -0.62
CA VAL A 51 -6.13 -6.70 0.69
C VAL A 51 -5.17 -7.23 1.76
N ALA A 52 -4.96 -8.55 1.81
CA ALA A 52 -4.04 -9.16 2.77
C ALA A 52 -2.61 -8.65 2.60
N LEU A 53 -2.12 -8.52 1.36
CA LEU A 53 -0.79 -7.97 1.06
C LEU A 53 -0.68 -6.50 1.46
N ILE A 54 -1.68 -5.67 1.14
CA ILE A 54 -1.70 -4.24 1.49
C ILE A 54 -1.64 -4.07 3.01
N LEU A 55 -2.42 -4.86 3.75
CA LEU A 55 -2.45 -4.84 5.21
C LEU A 55 -1.10 -5.28 5.78
N GLY A 56 -0.50 -6.36 5.26
CA GLY A 56 0.82 -6.82 5.66
C GLY A 56 1.90 -5.75 5.46
N ILE A 57 1.92 -5.08 4.31
CA ILE A 57 2.82 -3.96 4.03
C ILE A 57 2.60 -2.81 5.00
N ALA A 58 1.34 -2.45 5.27
CA ALA A 58 1.03 -1.39 6.23
C ALA A 58 1.52 -1.73 7.65
N HIS A 59 1.39 -2.99 8.05
CA HIS A 59 1.89 -3.47 9.34
C HIS A 59 3.42 -3.46 9.42
N GLU A 60 4.11 -3.90 8.35
CA GLU A 60 5.57 -3.84 8.25
C GLU A 60 6.09 -2.39 8.30
N ASP A 61 5.45 -1.48 7.57
CA ASP A 61 5.81 -0.06 7.53
C ASP A 61 5.64 0.59 8.91
N ALA A 62 4.57 0.26 9.65
CA ALA A 62 4.37 0.74 11.02
C ALA A 62 5.46 0.22 11.98
N GLY A 63 5.85 -1.06 11.85
CA GLY A 63 6.93 -1.64 12.63
C GLY A 63 8.29 -0.98 12.37
N LYS A 64 8.60 -0.63 11.11
CA LYS A 64 9.83 0.10 10.77
C LYS A 64 9.87 1.51 11.35
N ALA A 65 8.75 2.23 11.29
CA ALA A 65 8.63 3.56 11.88
C ALA A 65 8.86 3.52 13.40
N ALA A 66 8.34 2.51 14.10
CA ALA A 66 8.54 2.34 15.53
C ALA A 66 10.00 2.05 15.92
N ARG A 67 10.74 1.26 15.13
CA ARG A 67 12.16 0.96 15.40
C ARG A 67 13.10 2.15 15.18
N GLY A 68 12.74 3.07 14.29
CA GLY A 68 13.50 4.29 14.04
C GLY A 68 13.21 5.42 15.03
N ALA A 69 12.23 5.25 15.92
CA ALA A 69 11.89 6.25 16.92
C ALA A 69 12.98 6.29 18.01
N PRO A 70 13.40 7.49 18.46
CA PRO A 70 14.28 7.61 19.60
C PRO A 70 13.67 6.90 20.81
N LEU A 71 14.49 6.18 21.59
CA LEU A 71 14.04 5.61 22.85
C LEU A 71 13.37 6.72 23.69
N PRO A 72 12.22 6.46 24.31
CA PRO A 72 11.63 7.41 25.26
C PRO A 72 12.62 7.67 26.39
N GLU A 73 12.64 8.91 26.88
CA GLU A 73 13.64 9.41 27.82
C GLU A 73 13.98 8.47 29.00
N PRO A 74 13.02 7.81 29.68
CA PRO A 74 13.35 6.90 30.79
C PRO A 74 14.11 5.63 30.39
N LEU A 75 14.21 5.31 29.10
CA LEU A 75 14.98 4.17 28.58
C LEU A 75 16.35 4.58 28.02
N ARG A 76 16.66 5.88 27.90
CA ARG A 76 17.99 6.36 27.47
C ARG A 76 19.02 6.37 28.59
N GLU A 77 18.57 6.46 29.84
CA GLU A 77 19.43 6.63 31.01
C GLU A 77 19.70 5.32 31.78
N ARG A 78 19.17 4.18 31.31
CA ARG A 78 19.50 2.88 31.92
C ARG A 78 20.91 2.46 31.49
N PRO A 79 21.83 2.19 32.43
CA PRO A 79 23.19 1.73 32.12
C PRO A 79 23.18 0.35 31.46
#